data_AF-A0A178UYP8-F1
#
_entry.id   AF-A0A178UYP8-F1
#
_cell.length_a   1.000
_cell.length_b   1.000
_cell.length_c   1.000
_cell.angle_alpha   90.00
_cell.angle_beta   90.00
_cell.angle_gamma   90.00
#
_symmetry.space_group_name_H-M   'P 1'
#
loop_
_entity.id
_entity.type
_entity.pdbx_description
1 polymer ?
#
loop_
_entity_poly.entity_id
_entity_poly.type
_entity_poly.pdbx_seq_one_letter_code
_entity_poly.pdbx_strand_id
1 'polypeptide(L)' 'MRILCDACENAAAIIFCAADEAALCRPCDEKVTSLPKKLPLFL' A
#
# COMPACT_ATOMS: atom_id res chain seq x y z
N MET A 1 8.85 -11.14 8.77
CA MET A 1 8.84 -10.93 7.31
C MET A 1 8.41 -9.48 7.09
N ARG A 2 9.18 -8.66 6.37
CA ARG A 2 8.78 -7.26 6.06
C ARG A 2 8.15 -7.25 4.67
N ILE A 3 6.92 -6.77 4.56
CA ILE A 3 6.24 -6.62 3.28
C ILE A 3 6.74 -5.31 2.65
N LEU A 4 7.26 -5.39 1.41
CA LEU A 4 7.70 -4.22 0.64
C LEU A 4 6.53 -3.69 -0.19
N CYS A 5 6.63 -2.44 -0.61
CA CYS A 5 5.64 -1.83 -1.48
C CYS A 5 5.66 -2.49 -2.86
N ASP A 6 4.52 -3.03 -3.31
CA ASP A 6 4.38 -3.65 -4.65
C ASP A 6 4.60 -2.67 -5.81
N ALA A 7 4.45 -1.36 -5.57
CA ALA A 7 4.58 -0.34 -6.62
C ALA A 7 6.02 0.16 -6.83
N CYS A 8 6.84 0.21 -5.78
CA CYS A 8 8.21 0.74 -5.87
C CYS A 8 9.29 -0.22 -5.41
N GLU A 9 8.91 -1.32 -4.76
CA GLU A 9 9.77 -2.41 -4.28
C GLU A 9 10.95 -1.97 -3.40
N ASN A 10 10.96 -0.72 -2.94
CA ASN A 10 12.09 -0.07 -2.30
C ASN A 10 11.77 0.43 -0.87
N ALA A 11 10.49 0.57 -0.53
CA ALA A 11 10.03 1.01 0.78
C ALA A 11 9.14 -0.05 1.44
N ALA A 12 9.09 -0.06 2.78
CA ALA A 12 8.18 -0.92 3.51
C ALA A 12 6.71 -0.53 3.23
N ALA A 13 5.87 -1.52 2.95
CA ALA A 13 4.44 -1.29 2.80
C ALA A 13 3.82 -1.05 4.18
N ILE A 14 2.93 -0.06 4.25
CA ILE A 14 2.20 0.27 5.49
C ILE A 14 0.69 0.40 5.28
N ILE A 15 0.24 0.35 4.02
CA ILE A 15 -1.16 0.41 3.61
C ILE A 15 -1.45 -0.81 2.74
N PHE A 16 -2.60 -1.45 2.95
CA PHE A 16 -3.16 -2.49 2.10
C PHE A 16 -4.33 -1.91 1.31
N CYS A 17 -4.25 -1.96 -0.02
CA CYS A 17 -5.40 -1.69 -0.87
C CYS A 17 -6.17 -3.00 -1.06
N ALA A 18 -7.35 -3.13 -0.44
CA ALA A 18 -8.16 -4.34 -0.58
C ALA A 18 -8.79 -4.48 -1.98
N ALA A 19 -8.89 -3.38 -2.74
CA ALA A 19 -9.44 -3.41 -4.10
C ALA A 19 -8.44 -3.98 -5.13
N ASP A 20 -7.15 -3.71 -4.92
CA ASP A 20 -6.06 -4.13 -5.79
C ASP A 20 -5.23 -5.28 -5.18
N GLU A 21 -5.61 -5.74 -3.98
CA GLU A 21 -4.88 -6.72 -3.15
C GLU A 21 -3.39 -6.41 -3.03
N ALA A 22 -3.04 -5.11 -2.98
CA ALA A 22 -1.68 -4.61 -3.09
C ALA A 22 -1.20 -3.93 -1.80
N ALA A 23 0.05 -4.19 -1.43
CA ALA A 23 0.72 -3.56 -0.30
C ALA A 23 1.48 -2.31 -0.78
N LEU A 24 1.12 -1.14 -0.27
CA LEU A 24 1.65 0.15 -0.71
C LEU A 24 2.35 0.89 0.43
N CYS A 25 3.41 1.62 0.09
CA CYS A 25 4.00 2.62 0.97
C CYS A 25 3.24 3.95 0.85
N ARG A 26 3.37 4.83 1.84
CA ARG A 26 2.72 6.16 1.86
C ARG A 26 2.86 6.97 0.56
N PRO A 27 4.08 7.19 0.02
CA PRO A 27 4.23 8.03 -1.16
C PRO A 27 3.62 7.40 -2.42
N CYS A 28 3.64 6.06 -2.54
CA CYS A 28 2.97 5.38 -3.64
C CYS A 28 1.45 5.46 -3.49
N ASP A 29 0.94 5.27 -2.28
CA ASP A 29 -0.48 5.38 -1.95
C ASP A 29 -1.06 6.77 -2.26
N GLU A 30 -0.33 7.84 -1.95
CA GLU A 30 -0.73 9.22 -2.27
C GLU A 30 -0.77 9.50 -3.77
N LYS A 31 0.01 8.75 -4.56
CA LYS A 31 0.02 8.82 -6.02
C LYS A 31 -1.12 8.04 -6.66
N VAL A 32 -1.62 7.01 -5.98
CA VAL A 32 -2.77 6.23 -6.44
C VAL A 32 -4.05 7.00 -6.07
N THR A 33 -4.64 7.66 -7.07
CA THR A 33 -5.93 8.35 -7.00
C THR A 33 -7.12 7.37 -6.94
N SER A 34 -7.01 6.26 -6.19
CA SER A 34 -8.09 5.29 -6.03
C SER A 34 -8.81 5.48 -4.69
N LEU A 35 -10.14 5.41 -4.79
CA LEU A 35 -11.22 5.62 -3.82
C LEU A 35 -11.00 5.01 -2.41
N PRO A 36 -11.79 5.42 -1.39
CA PRO A 36 -11.50 5.18 0.04
C PRO A 36 -11.73 3.73 0.49
N LYS A 37 -10.87 2.80 0.05
CA LYS A 37 -10.78 1.43 0.56
C LYS A 37 -9.33 1.05 0.90
N LYS A 38 -8.63 2.00 1.55
CA LYS A 38 -7.26 1.83 2.04
C LYS A 38 -7.34 1.36 3.50
N LEU A 39 -6.88 0.15 3.77
CA LEU A 39 -6.75 -0.38 5.13
C LEU A 39 -5.29 -0.23 5.59
N PRO A 40 -5.03 0.05 6.88
CA PRO A 40 -3.69 -0.07 7.40
C PRO A 40 -3.28 -1.55 7.37
N LEU A 41 -2.06 -1.83 6.89
CA LEU A 41 -1.53 -3.20 6.74
C LEU A 41 -1.30 -3.93 8.08
N PHE A 42 -1.66 -3.28 9.20
CA PHE A 42 -1.48 -3.72 10.58
C PHE A 42 -2.80 -3.94 11.35
N LEU A 43 -3.96 -3.91 10.66
CA LEU A 43 -5.25 -4.26 11.24
C LEU A 43 -5.59 -5.74 11.01
#